data_AF-A0A498HYP4-F1
#
_entry.id   AF-A0A498HYP4-F1
#
_cell.length_a   1.000
_cell.length_b   1.000
_cell.length_c   1.000
_cell.angle_alpha   90.00
_cell.angle_beta   90.00
_cell.angle_gamma   90.00
#
_symmetry.space_group_name_H-M   'P 1'
#
loop_
_entity.id
_entity.type
_entity.pdbx_description
1 polymer ?
#
loop_
_entity_poly.entity_id
_entity_poly.type
_entity_poly.pdbx_seq_one_letter_code
_entity_poly.pdbx_strand_id
1 'polypeptide(L)'
;MKDLSHLLKEWHHELKESKSTARPPLLLTAAVYFSADFFLDAVPRSYPASSPKKYLDWINPMCYDYKGAWSNTTGPNAALWNPFSNVNSIYGLKSWIKAGIHPAKLVMGLALYGRSWELQNPKNHGFGATDIGPGPGAGMLFYHQVELLLNQKGQL
;
A
#
# COMPACT_ATOMS: atom_id res chain seq x y z
N MET A 1 18.08 7.95 1.38
CA MET A 1 17.62 7.65 0.00
C MET A 1 18.01 8.77 -0.98
N LYS A 2 19.29 9.15 -1.07
CA LYS A 2 19.73 10.20 -2.00
C LYS A 2 19.77 9.71 -3.45
N ASP A 3 20.11 8.44 -3.66
CA ASP A 3 20.20 7.85 -5.00
C ASP A 3 18.84 7.77 -5.71
N LEU A 4 17.75 7.53 -4.95
CA LEU A 4 16.39 7.60 -5.49
C LEU A 4 16.06 8.98 -6.06
N SER A 5 16.53 10.06 -5.40
CA SER A 5 16.34 11.42 -5.89
C SER A 5 17.09 11.69 -7.20
N HIS A 6 18.30 11.14 -7.34
CA HIS A 6 19.08 11.25 -8.57
C HIS A 6 18.40 10.48 -9.71
N LEU A 7 18.00 9.24 -9.46
CA LEU A 7 17.29 8.40 -10.44
C LEU A 7 16.03 9.10 -10.98
N LEU A 8 15.17 9.61 -10.09
CA LEU A 8 13.94 10.30 -10.49
C LEU A 8 14.22 11.56 -11.31
N LYS A 9 15.28 12.29 -10.98
CA LYS A 9 15.69 13.49 -11.73
C LYS A 9 16.17 13.13 -13.13
N GLU A 10 17.00 12.09 -13.25
CA GLU A 10 17.56 11.61 -14.51
C GLU A 10 16.45 11.08 -15.42
N TRP A 11 15.58 10.19 -14.92
CA TRP A 11 14.45 9.69 -15.69
C TRP A 11 13.53 10.82 -16.17
N HIS A 12 13.17 11.75 -15.28
CA HIS A 12 12.37 12.90 -15.68
C HIS A 12 13.08 13.79 -16.73
N HIS A 13 14.41 13.85 -16.73
CA HIS A 13 15.17 14.57 -17.75
C HIS A 13 15.07 13.87 -19.11
N GLU A 14 15.25 12.55 -19.15
CA GLU A 14 15.19 11.76 -20.38
C GLU A 14 13.80 11.77 -21.03
N LEU A 15 12.73 11.87 -20.22
CA LEU A 15 11.35 11.98 -20.74
C LEU A 15 11.08 13.28 -21.54
N LYS A 16 12.03 14.22 -21.56
CA LYS A 16 11.98 15.42 -22.43
C LYS A 16 12.27 15.10 -23.90
N GLU A 17 12.50 13.85 -24.27
CA GLU A 17 12.51 13.34 -25.67
C GLU A 17 11.22 13.69 -26.45
N SER A 18 10.10 13.95 -25.77
CA SER A 18 8.88 14.48 -26.42
C SER A 18 9.15 15.69 -27.32
N LYS A 19 10.18 16.50 -27.02
CA LYS A 19 10.61 17.63 -27.85
C LYS A 19 11.17 17.23 -29.22
N SER A 20 11.80 16.06 -29.35
CA SER A 20 12.33 15.56 -30.63
C SER A 20 11.33 14.71 -31.40
N THR A 21 10.36 14.08 -30.73
CA THR A 21 9.41 13.14 -31.34
C THR A 21 8.04 13.74 -31.68
N ALA A 22 7.74 14.97 -31.22
CA ALA A 22 6.42 15.61 -31.33
C ALA A 22 5.26 14.78 -30.73
N ARG A 23 5.56 13.85 -29.82
CA ARG A 23 4.58 13.05 -29.08
C ARG A 23 4.33 13.65 -27.70
N PRO A 24 3.17 13.40 -27.07
CA PRO A 24 2.96 13.73 -25.67
C PRO A 24 4.07 13.12 -24.78
N PRO A 25 4.51 13.83 -23.72
CA PRO A 25 5.49 13.27 -22.79
C PRO A 25 4.93 12.02 -22.11
N LEU A 26 5.79 11.03 -21.89
CA LEU A 26 5.43 9.86 -21.10
C LEU A 26 5.19 10.28 -19.64
N LEU A 27 4.23 9.63 -19.00
CA LEU A 27 3.96 9.81 -17.58
C LEU A 27 4.97 9.02 -16.76
N LEU A 28 5.41 9.60 -15.65
CA LEU A 28 6.29 8.97 -14.68
C LEU A 28 5.62 8.91 -13.31
N THR A 29 5.46 7.70 -12.80
CA THR A 29 4.76 7.43 -11.53
C THR A 29 5.54 6.40 -10.72
N ALA A 30 5.22 6.27 -9.44
CA ALA A 30 5.84 5.27 -8.58
C ALA A 30 4.84 4.64 -7.61
N ALA A 31 4.94 3.32 -7.42
CA ALA A 31 4.39 2.67 -6.24
C ALA A 31 5.27 3.03 -5.04
N VAL A 32 4.62 3.43 -3.94
CA VAL A 32 5.33 3.85 -2.72
C VAL A 32 4.71 3.20 -1.50
N TYR A 33 5.46 3.17 -0.40
CA TYR A 33 4.92 2.75 0.89
C TYR A 33 3.69 3.60 1.27
N PHE A 34 2.76 3.04 2.05
CA PHE A 34 1.51 3.73 2.39
C PHE A 34 1.74 5.08 3.12
N SER A 35 2.90 5.23 3.77
CA SER A 35 3.36 6.41 4.51
C SER A 35 4.66 6.96 3.91
N ALA A 36 4.94 8.26 4.10
CA ALA A 36 6.22 8.85 3.71
C ALA A 36 7.38 8.33 4.58
N ASP A 37 7.07 7.93 5.82
CA ASP A 37 8.01 7.40 6.80
C ASP A 37 7.85 5.88 6.95
N PHE A 38 8.97 5.17 7.02
CA PHE A 38 9.05 3.73 7.25
C PHE A 38 9.33 3.48 8.73
N PHE A 39 8.28 3.20 9.49
CA PHE A 39 8.35 2.98 10.94
C PHE A 39 8.04 1.54 11.38
N LEU A 40 7.70 0.66 10.44
CA LEU A 40 7.52 -0.78 10.70
C LEU A 40 8.82 -1.58 10.52
N ASP A 41 9.85 -0.94 9.96
CA ASP A 41 11.17 -1.52 9.79
C ASP A 41 12.08 -1.09 10.96
N ALA A 42 13.06 -1.91 11.30
CA ALA A 42 14.04 -1.62 12.35
C ALA A 42 14.93 -0.43 11.99
N VAL A 43 15.10 -0.13 10.69
CA VAL A 43 15.89 1.02 10.21
C VAL A 43 14.96 2.17 9.84
N PRO A 44 14.92 3.26 10.63
CA PRO A 44 14.13 4.43 10.30
C PRO A 44 14.61 5.06 8.98
N ARG A 45 13.69 5.24 8.05
CA ARG A 45 13.94 5.92 6.78
C ARG A 45 12.67 6.63 6.31
N SER A 46 12.82 7.63 5.45
CA SER A 46 11.70 8.39 4.88
C SER A 46 11.98 8.80 3.45
N TYR A 47 10.92 8.87 2.63
CA TYR A 47 11.03 9.31 1.25
C TYR A 47 11.53 10.75 1.18
N PRO A 48 12.44 11.07 0.24
CA PRO A 48 12.86 12.44 -0.02
C PRO A 48 11.75 13.18 -0.78
N ALA A 49 10.62 13.46 -0.13
CA ALA A 49 9.34 13.84 -0.77
C ALA A 49 9.42 15.02 -1.74
N SER A 50 10.40 15.92 -1.60
CA SER A 50 10.70 16.98 -2.57
C SER A 50 11.00 16.46 -3.98
N SER A 51 11.56 15.25 -4.10
CA SER A 51 11.91 14.62 -5.37
C SER A 51 10.69 14.06 -6.11
N PRO A 52 9.86 13.14 -5.55
CA PRO A 52 8.64 12.69 -6.20
C PRO A 52 7.67 13.85 -6.43
N LYS A 53 7.60 14.86 -5.54
CA LYS A 53 6.83 16.08 -5.76
C LYS A 53 7.17 16.76 -7.10
N LYS A 54 8.47 16.85 -7.39
CA LYS A 54 9.02 17.59 -8.52
C LYS A 54 9.05 16.78 -9.82
N TYR A 55 9.37 15.48 -9.73
CA TYR A 55 9.73 14.67 -10.89
C TYR A 55 8.68 13.63 -11.30
N LEU A 56 7.72 13.29 -10.43
CA LEU A 56 6.63 12.38 -10.75
C LEU A 56 5.33 13.13 -11.02
N ASP A 57 4.52 12.58 -11.93
CA ASP A 57 3.15 13.05 -12.18
C ASP A 57 2.27 12.77 -10.97
N TRP A 58 2.32 11.55 -10.45
CA TRP A 58 1.72 11.16 -9.17
C TRP A 58 2.45 9.98 -8.53
N ILE A 59 2.10 9.69 -7.28
CA ILE A 59 2.51 8.47 -6.55
C ILE A 59 1.29 7.62 -6.23
N ASN A 60 1.53 6.31 -6.11
CA ASN A 60 0.54 5.32 -5.75
C ASN A 60 0.88 4.69 -4.37
N PRO A 61 0.47 5.31 -3.24
CA PRO A 61 0.65 4.70 -1.92
C PRO A 61 -0.06 3.35 -1.84
N MET A 62 0.71 2.31 -1.53
CA MET A 62 0.22 0.93 -1.39
C MET A 62 -0.52 0.76 -0.06
N CYS A 63 -1.77 1.22 -0.02
CA CYS A 63 -2.61 1.32 1.18
C CYS A 63 -3.28 -0.02 1.60
N TYR A 64 -2.48 -1.08 1.67
CA TYR A 64 -2.89 -2.45 1.96
C TYR A 64 -1.72 -3.23 2.55
N ASP A 65 -1.90 -4.53 2.81
CA ASP A 65 -0.93 -5.40 3.50
C ASP A 65 -0.57 -4.92 4.92
N TYR A 66 -1.53 -4.31 5.61
CA TYR A 66 -1.38 -3.87 6.99
C TYR A 66 -1.39 -5.02 7.99
N LYS A 67 -2.02 -6.14 7.63
CA LYS A 67 -2.10 -7.35 8.43
C LYS A 67 -2.06 -8.56 7.52
N GLY A 68 -1.33 -9.59 7.92
CA GLY A 68 -1.29 -10.89 7.23
C GLY A 68 -0.88 -12.00 8.19
N ALA A 69 -0.69 -13.21 7.67
CA ALA A 69 -0.30 -14.38 8.48
C ALA A 69 1.05 -14.22 9.20
N TRP A 70 1.90 -13.29 8.77
CA TRP A 70 3.13 -12.90 9.48
C TRP A 70 2.89 -12.14 10.80
N SER A 71 1.63 -11.85 11.15
CA SER A 71 1.27 -11.03 12.32
C SER A 71 0.78 -11.84 13.53
N ASN A 72 0.65 -13.16 13.41
CA ASN A 72 0.15 -14.12 14.43
C ASN A 72 -1.25 -13.80 15.00
N THR A 73 -1.92 -12.81 14.43
CA THR A 73 -3.26 -12.36 14.77
C THR A 73 -3.98 -11.88 13.52
N THR A 74 -5.29 -12.07 13.46
CA THR A 74 -6.13 -11.57 12.37
C THR A 74 -6.29 -10.05 12.40
N GLY A 75 -6.69 -9.48 11.27
CA GLY A 75 -7.02 -8.06 11.19
C GLY A 75 -7.30 -7.60 9.75
N PRO A 76 -7.66 -6.33 9.57
CA PRO A 76 -7.96 -5.77 8.26
C PRO A 76 -6.71 -5.66 7.37
N ASN A 77 -6.77 -6.22 6.15
CA ASN A 77 -5.72 -6.09 5.13
C ASN A 77 -5.45 -4.61 4.77
N ALA A 78 -6.51 -3.81 4.62
CA ALA A 78 -6.48 -2.44 4.12
C ALA A 78 -7.37 -1.52 4.99
N ALA A 79 -7.08 -1.44 6.29
CA ALA A 79 -7.79 -0.53 7.19
C ALA A 79 -7.69 0.93 6.73
N LEU A 80 -8.83 1.53 6.37
CA LEU A 80 -8.90 2.96 6.06
C LEU A 80 -8.51 3.80 7.28
N TRP A 81 -9.00 3.42 8.47
CA TRP A 81 -8.74 4.11 9.72
C TRP A 81 -8.54 3.11 10.87
N ASN A 82 -7.67 3.45 11.80
CA ASN A 82 -7.47 2.71 13.05
C ASN A 82 -7.08 3.71 14.17
N PRO A 83 -7.87 3.85 15.25
CA PRO A 83 -7.55 4.77 16.35
C PRO A 83 -6.38 4.31 17.22
N PHE A 84 -6.02 3.02 17.16
CA PHE A 84 -5.05 2.40 18.05
C PHE A 84 -3.68 2.17 17.38
N SER A 85 -3.53 2.52 16.10
CA SER A 85 -2.30 2.29 15.34
C SER A 85 -2.15 3.25 14.17
N ASN A 86 -0.91 3.62 13.86
CA ASN A 86 -0.55 4.40 12.67
C ASN A 86 -0.58 3.57 11.37
N VAL A 87 -0.79 2.25 11.46
CA VAL A 87 -0.92 1.37 10.29
C VAL A 87 -2.35 1.43 9.77
N ASN A 88 -2.65 2.51 9.04
CA ASN A 88 -3.92 2.72 8.33
C ASN A 88 -3.75 3.73 7.19
N SER A 89 -4.67 3.72 6.23
CA SER A 89 -4.55 4.54 5.02
C SER A 89 -4.68 6.03 5.29
N ILE A 90 -5.56 6.47 6.21
CA ILE A 90 -5.70 7.89 6.57
C ILE A 90 -4.41 8.44 7.14
N TYR A 91 -3.75 7.72 8.06
CA TYR A 91 -2.47 8.13 8.62
C TYR A 91 -1.41 8.27 7.53
N GLY A 92 -1.26 7.24 6.69
CA GLY A 92 -0.25 7.21 5.64
C GLY A 92 -0.41 8.33 4.61
N LEU A 93 -1.63 8.55 4.11
CA LEU A 93 -1.93 9.64 3.19
C LEU A 93 -1.67 11.01 3.82
N LYS A 94 -2.03 11.20 5.10
CA LYS A 94 -1.71 12.44 5.84
C LYS A 94 -0.19 12.64 6.02
N SER A 95 0.58 11.56 6.22
CA SER A 95 2.05 11.63 6.28
C SER A 95 2.62 12.14 4.94
N TRP A 96 2.13 11.63 3.81
CA TRP A 96 2.53 12.12 2.48
C TRP A 96 2.18 13.59 2.23
N ILE A 97 0.99 14.03 2.64
CA ILE A 97 0.59 15.44 2.55
C ILE A 97 1.50 16.31 3.43
N LYS A 98 1.77 15.89 4.67
CA LYS A 98 2.68 16.58 5.60
C LYS A 98 4.10 16.67 5.05
N ALA A 99 4.56 15.66 4.31
CA ALA A 99 5.85 15.65 3.62
C ALA A 99 5.87 16.58 2.37
N GLY A 100 4.74 17.20 2.02
CA GLY A 100 4.64 18.24 1.00
C GLY A 100 4.16 17.77 -0.37
N ILE A 101 3.67 16.53 -0.50
CA ILE A 101 3.00 16.06 -1.72
C ILE A 101 1.60 16.67 -1.78
N HIS A 102 1.25 17.23 -2.94
CA HIS A 102 -0.08 17.78 -3.17
C HIS A 102 -1.12 16.64 -3.20
N PRO A 103 -2.29 16.75 -2.54
CA PRO A 103 -3.29 15.68 -2.49
C PRO A 103 -3.69 15.14 -3.87
N ALA A 104 -3.78 16.01 -4.89
CA ALA A 104 -4.10 15.60 -6.26
C ALA A 104 -3.04 14.68 -6.93
N LYS A 105 -1.84 14.56 -6.34
CA LYS A 105 -0.78 13.63 -6.79
C LYS A 105 -0.77 12.32 -5.98
N LEU A 106 -1.76 12.08 -5.11
CA LEU A 106 -1.88 10.86 -4.31
C LEU A 106 -2.99 9.98 -4.88
N VAL A 107 -2.62 8.85 -5.48
CA VAL A 107 -3.56 7.83 -5.95
C VAL A 107 -3.56 6.67 -4.97
N MET A 108 -4.56 6.61 -4.09
CA MET A 108 -4.64 5.60 -3.04
C MET A 108 -4.82 4.20 -3.65
N GLY A 109 -3.92 3.28 -3.32
CA GLY A 109 -4.05 1.88 -3.74
C GLY A 109 -5.21 1.16 -3.06
N LEU A 110 -5.97 0.38 -3.84
CA LEU A 110 -7.04 -0.49 -3.37
C LEU A 110 -6.68 -1.95 -3.64
N ALA A 111 -6.71 -2.79 -2.61
CA ALA A 111 -6.44 -4.21 -2.77
C ALA A 111 -7.68 -4.94 -3.29
N LEU A 112 -7.57 -5.58 -4.45
CA LEU A 112 -8.57 -6.52 -4.99
C LEU A 112 -8.37 -7.95 -4.47
N TYR A 113 -7.88 -8.06 -3.24
CA TYR A 113 -7.60 -9.31 -2.54
C TYR A 113 -7.71 -9.11 -1.02
N GLY A 114 -8.01 -10.20 -0.32
CA GLY A 114 -7.96 -10.30 1.13
C GLY A 114 -6.75 -11.09 1.60
N ARG A 115 -6.34 -10.86 2.85
CA ARG A 115 -5.41 -11.74 3.57
C ARG A 115 -6.23 -12.79 4.31
N SER A 116 -5.71 -14.01 4.38
CA SER A 116 -6.40 -15.16 4.98
C SER A 116 -5.53 -15.83 6.05
N TRP A 117 -6.19 -16.46 7.01
CA TRP A 117 -5.57 -17.06 8.19
C TRP A 117 -6.20 -18.41 8.49
N GLU A 118 -5.41 -19.31 9.08
CA GLU A 118 -5.90 -20.46 9.82
C GLU A 118 -6.00 -20.08 11.30
N LEU A 119 -7.21 -20.14 11.88
CA LEU A 119 -7.44 -19.73 13.26
C LEU A 119 -7.00 -20.81 14.25
N GLN A 120 -6.34 -20.41 15.35
CA GLN A 120 -6.05 -21.33 16.45
C GLN A 120 -7.34 -21.87 17.08
N ASN A 121 -8.35 -21.02 17.25
CA ASN A 121 -9.66 -21.39 17.75
C ASN A 121 -10.73 -20.86 16.79
N PRO A 122 -11.41 -21.71 16.01
CA PRO A 122 -12.45 -21.28 15.07
C PRO A 122 -13.63 -20.53 15.72
N LYS A 123 -13.86 -20.70 17.03
CA LYS A 123 -14.89 -19.94 17.77
C LYS A 123 -14.48 -18.49 18.04
N ASN A 124 -13.19 -18.16 17.94
CA ASN A 124 -12.67 -16.81 18.00
C ASN A 124 -12.25 -16.36 16.60
N HIS A 125 -13.15 -15.71 15.88
CA HIS A 125 -12.98 -15.33 14.48
C HIS A 125 -13.07 -13.81 14.25
N GLY A 126 -12.98 -13.01 15.30
CA GLY A 126 -12.95 -11.54 15.22
C GLY A 126 -11.58 -10.99 14.82
N PHE A 127 -11.45 -9.66 14.78
CA PHE A 127 -10.14 -9.02 14.65
C PHE A 127 -9.28 -9.25 15.89
N GLY A 128 -7.98 -9.49 15.70
CA GLY A 128 -7.05 -9.78 16.79
C GLY A 128 -7.09 -11.23 17.29
N ALA A 129 -7.90 -12.10 16.69
CA ALA A 129 -7.89 -13.53 17.00
C ALA A 129 -6.53 -14.15 16.62
N THR A 130 -6.03 -15.07 17.44
CA THR A 130 -4.76 -15.77 17.20
C THR A 130 -4.88 -16.70 16.00
N ASP A 131 -3.91 -16.60 15.08
CA ASP A 131 -3.75 -17.52 13.96
C ASP A 131 -2.59 -18.49 14.18
N ILE A 132 -2.59 -19.58 13.43
CA ILE A 132 -1.51 -20.59 13.42
C ILE A 132 -0.79 -20.64 12.07
N GLY A 133 -1.06 -19.67 11.19
CA GLY A 133 -0.48 -19.64 9.86
C GLY A 133 -1.40 -19.11 8.76
N PRO A 134 -0.90 -19.15 7.51
CA PRO A 134 -1.65 -18.70 6.35
C PRO A 134 -2.89 -19.58 6.10
N GLY A 135 -4.02 -18.92 5.85
CA GLY A 135 -5.25 -19.61 5.43
C GLY A 135 -5.24 -20.02 3.95
N PRO A 136 -6.42 -20.32 3.39
CA PRO A 136 -6.57 -20.68 1.98
C PRO A 136 -5.89 -19.69 1.01
N GLY A 137 -5.40 -20.19 -0.12
CA GLY A 137 -4.67 -19.40 -1.10
C GLY A 137 -3.28 -18.96 -0.61
N ALA A 138 -2.67 -19.73 0.29
CA ALA A 138 -1.38 -19.42 0.92
C ALA A 138 -1.38 -18.03 1.60
N GLY A 139 -2.46 -17.72 2.33
CA GLY A 139 -2.60 -16.47 3.08
C GLY A 139 -3.14 -15.28 2.26
N MET A 140 -3.58 -15.50 1.02
CA MET A 140 -4.17 -14.47 0.16
C MET A 140 -5.26 -15.06 -0.72
N LEU A 141 -6.38 -14.35 -0.84
CA LEU A 141 -7.47 -14.69 -1.77
C LEU A 141 -7.82 -13.47 -2.59
N PHE A 142 -7.89 -13.62 -3.92
CA PHE A 142 -8.47 -12.58 -4.78
C PHE A 142 -9.93 -12.35 -4.43
N TYR A 143 -10.44 -11.15 -4.73
CA TYR A 143 -11.82 -10.78 -4.43
C TYR A 143 -12.83 -11.83 -4.89
N HIS A 144 -12.71 -12.33 -6.12
CA HIS A 144 -13.62 -13.36 -6.65
C HIS A 144 -13.57 -14.69 -5.86
N GLN A 145 -12.43 -15.03 -5.26
CA GLN A 145 -12.30 -16.24 -4.44
C GLN A 145 -12.97 -16.05 -3.08
N VAL A 146 -12.93 -14.82 -2.54
CA VAL A 146 -13.67 -14.45 -1.33
C VAL A 146 -15.18 -14.54 -1.61
N GLU A 147 -15.66 -14.02 -2.75
CA GLU A 147 -17.08 -14.15 -3.14
C GLU A 147 -17.52 -15.61 -3.22
N LEU A 148 -16.73 -16.48 -3.85
CA LEU A 148 -17.02 -17.92 -3.91
C LEU A 148 -17.10 -18.56 -2.52
N LEU A 149 -16.21 -18.19 -1.60
CA LEU A 149 -16.21 -18.68 -0.22
C LEU A 149 -17.47 -18.25 0.53
N LEU A 150 -17.91 -17.00 0.35
CA LEU A 150 -19.10 -16.45 1.01
C LEU A 150 -20.37 -17.10 0.46
N ASN A 151 -20.47 -17.29 -0.86
CA ASN A 151 -21.59 -17.99 -1.50
C ASN A 151 -21.72 -19.44 -1.01
N GLN A 152 -20.61 -20.17 -0.91
CA GLN A 152 -20.61 -21.55 -0.36
C GLN A 152 -21.10 -21.62 1.09
N LYS A 153 -20.96 -20.52 1.85
CA LYS A 153 -21.41 -20.39 3.24
C LYS A 153 -22.80 -19.76 3.38
N GLY A 154 -23.46 -19.38 2.28
CA GLY A 154 -24.75 -18.68 2.30
C GLY A 154 -24.68 -17.30 2.98
N GLN A 155 -23.55 -16.60 2.85
CA GLN A 155 -23.31 -15.27 3.45
C GLN A 155 -23.45 -14.11 2.44
N LEU A 156 -23.77 -14.44 1.20
CA LEU A 156 -24.16 -13.58 0.08
C LEU A 156 -25.29 -14.30 -0.66
#